data_AF-A0A5C8VEU2-F1
#
_entry.id   AF-A0A5C8VEU2-F1
#
_cell.length_a   1.000
_cell.length_b   1.000
_cell.length_c   1.000
_cell.angle_alpha   90.00
_cell.angle_beta   90.00
_cell.angle_gamma   90.00
#
_symmetry.space_group_name_H-M   'P 1'
#
loop_
_entity.id
_entity.type
_entity.pdbx_description
1 polymer ?
#
loop_
_entity_poly.entity_id
_entity_poly.type
_entity_poly.pdbx_seq_one_letter_code
_entity_poly.pdbx_strand_id
1 'polypeptide(L)'
;MNEILIAGLRASARDFHTAGEAMLRGAERLETLAGALERAEHEAAGKPAGAPVYKKPNGRMTEAGVAAIDAAFAAGSTVTQVAEQFEIHTSAASYRHARFLETQKGNPSA
;
A
#
# COMPACT_ATOMS: atom_id res chain seq x y z
N MET A 1 35.67 -18.64 -49.87
CA MET A 1 35.13 -19.42 -48.72
C MET A 1 35.32 -18.68 -47.39
N ASN A 2 36.51 -18.15 -47.06
CA ASN A 2 36.74 -17.37 -45.84
C ASN A 2 35.95 -16.05 -45.75
N GLU A 3 35.78 -15.31 -46.85
CA GLU A 3 35.06 -14.01 -46.80
C GLU A 3 33.58 -14.16 -46.44
N ILE A 4 32.92 -15.23 -46.89
CA ILE A 4 31.52 -15.53 -46.57
C ILE A 4 31.38 -15.85 -45.07
N LEU A 5 32.32 -16.61 -44.50
CA LEU A 5 32.35 -16.90 -43.06
C LEU A 5 32.58 -15.63 -42.23
N ILE A 6 33.53 -14.77 -42.64
CA ILE A 6 33.81 -13.50 -41.97
C ILE A 6 32.58 -12.56 -42.03
N ALA A 7 31.91 -12.50 -43.18
CA ALA A 7 30.67 -11.73 -43.33
C ALA A 7 29.55 -12.27 -42.43
N GLY A 8 29.40 -13.60 -42.36
CA GLY A 8 28.44 -14.27 -41.48
C GLY A 8 28.68 -13.96 -40.00
N LEU A 9 29.93 -14.08 -39.52
CA LEU A 9 30.27 -13.73 -38.14
C LEU A 9 30.00 -12.25 -37.82
N ARG A 10 30.30 -11.33 -38.75
CA ARG A 10 30.01 -9.90 -38.57
C ARG A 10 28.51 -9.61 -38.51
N ALA A 11 27.70 -10.31 -39.30
CA ALA A 11 26.25 -10.20 -39.24
C ALA A 11 25.73 -10.66 -37.87
N SER A 12 26.13 -11.86 -37.42
CA SER A 12 25.74 -12.37 -36.10
C SER A 12 26.19 -11.46 -34.95
N ALA A 13 27.38 -10.87 -35.03
CA ALA A 13 27.86 -9.93 -34.02
C ALA A 13 26.98 -8.66 -33.93
N ARG A 14 26.48 -8.14 -35.07
CA ARG A 14 25.53 -7.01 -35.07
C ARG A 14 24.18 -7.39 -34.51
N ASP A 15 23.70 -8.58 -34.80
CA ASP A 15 22.43 -9.08 -34.27
C ASP A 15 22.51 -9.22 -32.75
N PHE A 16 23.61 -9.78 -32.23
CA PHE A 16 23.86 -9.86 -30.78
C PHE A 16 23.96 -8.46 -30.14
N HIS A 17 24.61 -7.51 -30.80
CA HIS A 17 24.70 -6.14 -30.29
C HIS A 17 23.33 -5.48 -30.19
N THR A 18 22.51 -5.62 -31.23
CA THR A 18 21.13 -5.08 -31.27
C THR A 18 20.26 -5.72 -30.19
N ALA A 19 20.37 -7.04 -30.01
CA ALA A 19 19.66 -7.75 -28.94
C ALA A 19 20.11 -7.28 -27.55
N GLY A 20 21.42 -7.06 -27.34
CA GLY A 20 21.96 -6.52 -26.10
C GLY A 20 21.42 -5.14 -25.76
N GLU A 21 21.35 -4.22 -26.73
CA GLU A 21 20.76 -2.88 -26.53
C GLU A 21 19.26 -2.95 -26.22
N ALA A 22 18.53 -3.88 -26.84
CA ALA A 22 17.12 -4.10 -26.53
C ALA A 22 16.94 -4.62 -25.08
N MET A 23 17.81 -5.53 -24.63
CA MET A 23 17.81 -6.03 -23.26
C MET A 23 18.11 -4.93 -22.24
N LEU A 24 19.12 -4.08 -22.49
CA LEU A 24 19.44 -2.95 -21.61
C LEU A 24 18.24 -1.99 -21.47
N ARG A 25 17.60 -1.61 -22.58
CA ARG A 25 16.38 -0.80 -22.56
C ARG A 25 15.22 -1.49 -21.85
N GLY A 26 15.12 -2.81 -21.95
CA GLY A 26 14.17 -3.63 -21.20
C GLY A 26 14.42 -3.55 -19.69
N ALA A 27 15.66 -3.68 -19.27
CA ALA A 27 16.06 -3.58 -17.86
C ALA A 27 15.75 -2.18 -17.28
N GLU A 28 16.08 -1.11 -18.00
CA GLU A 28 15.75 0.27 -17.57
C GLU A 28 14.24 0.49 -17.37
N ARG A 29 13.40 -0.09 -18.24
CA ARG A 29 11.94 -0.05 -18.09
C ARG A 29 11.47 -0.84 -16.87
N LEU A 30 12.09 -1.98 -16.59
CA LEU A 30 11.77 -2.78 -15.40
C LEU A 30 12.16 -2.07 -14.10
N GLU A 31 13.32 -1.43 -14.05
CA GLU A 31 13.74 -0.58 -12.92
C GLU A 31 12.78 0.61 -12.71
N THR A 32 12.36 1.25 -13.82
CA THR A 32 11.36 2.32 -13.76
C THR A 32 10.01 1.83 -13.22
N LEU A 33 9.59 0.62 -13.63
CA LEU A 33 8.36 0.01 -13.15
C LEU A 33 8.48 -0.40 -11.68
N ALA A 34 9.61 -0.99 -11.27
CA ALA A 34 9.89 -1.34 -9.88
C ALA A 34 9.81 -0.10 -8.99
N GLY A 35 10.48 1.00 -9.35
CA GLY A 35 10.40 2.25 -8.60
C GLY A 35 9.01 2.92 -8.64
N ALA A 36 8.18 2.65 -9.65
CA ALA A 36 6.78 3.08 -9.67
C ALA A 36 5.91 2.23 -8.73
N LEU A 37 6.16 0.91 -8.67
CA LEU A 37 5.48 -0.01 -7.76
C LEU A 37 5.86 0.26 -6.31
N GLU A 38 7.15 0.46 -6.01
CA GLU A 38 7.61 0.84 -4.67
C GLU A 38 6.98 2.15 -4.21
N ARG A 39 6.87 3.15 -5.10
CA ARG A 39 6.16 4.40 -4.79
C ARG A 39 4.67 4.19 -4.59
N ALA A 40 4.02 3.38 -5.41
CA ALA A 40 2.60 3.04 -5.24
C ALA A 40 2.36 2.26 -3.93
N GLU A 41 3.26 1.36 -3.56
CA GLU A 41 3.25 0.66 -2.27
C GLU A 41 3.50 1.63 -1.12
N HIS A 42 4.42 2.58 -1.26
CA HIS A 42 4.68 3.62 -0.26
C HIS A 42 3.52 4.63 -0.15
N GLU A 43 2.83 4.96 -1.24
CA GLU A 43 1.64 5.82 -1.24
C GLU A 43 0.44 5.06 -0.66
N ALA A 44 0.28 3.77 -0.97
CA ALA A 44 -0.65 2.88 -0.26
C ALA A 44 -0.25 2.70 1.22
N ALA A 45 1.05 2.75 1.53
CA ALA A 45 1.67 2.74 2.84
C ALA A 45 1.94 4.14 3.40
N GLY A 46 1.20 5.15 2.95
CA GLY A 46 0.95 6.36 3.74
C GLY A 46 0.33 6.03 5.12
N LYS A 47 -0.04 4.76 5.34
CA LYS A 47 -0.08 4.12 6.66
C LYS A 47 1.33 3.63 7.01
N PRO A 48 2.03 4.26 7.98
CA PRO A 48 3.45 4.00 8.25
C PRO A 48 3.77 2.52 8.37
N ALA A 49 4.93 2.06 7.89
CA ALA A 49 5.38 0.68 8.10
C ALA A 49 5.47 0.40 9.61
N GLY A 50 4.57 -0.46 10.12
CA GLY A 50 4.34 -0.68 11.55
C GLY A 50 2.99 -0.15 12.07
N ALA A 51 2.21 0.54 11.23
CA ALA A 51 0.83 0.90 11.53
C ALA A 51 0.02 -0.39 11.70
N PRO A 52 -0.74 -0.53 12.81
CA PRO A 52 -1.57 -1.70 13.00
C PRO A 52 -2.52 -1.84 11.82
N VAL A 53 -2.58 -3.04 11.25
CA VAL A 53 -3.58 -3.35 10.23
C VAL A 53 -4.95 -3.29 10.91
N TYR A 54 -5.64 -2.15 10.77
CA TYR A 54 -6.92 -1.91 11.44
C TYR A 54 -8.09 -2.69 10.80
N LYS A 55 -7.90 -3.20 9.57
CA LYS A 55 -8.91 -3.92 8.78
C LYS A 55 -8.46 -5.34 8.43
N LYS A 56 -9.29 -6.32 8.73
CA LYS A 56 -9.13 -7.69 8.22
C LYS A 56 -9.42 -7.72 6.70
N PRO A 57 -8.91 -8.73 5.96
CA PRO A 57 -9.21 -8.91 4.54
C PRO A 57 -10.70 -9.02 4.20
N ASN A 58 -11.53 -9.44 5.17
CA ASN A 58 -13.00 -9.50 5.03
C ASN A 58 -13.71 -8.16 5.30
N GLY A 59 -12.97 -7.06 5.42
CA GLY A 59 -13.50 -5.71 5.65
C GLY A 59 -13.90 -5.40 7.11
N ARG A 60 -13.84 -6.36 8.03
CA ARG A 60 -14.14 -6.13 9.46
C ARG A 60 -12.94 -5.50 10.18
N MET A 61 -13.17 -4.72 11.22
CA MET A 61 -12.07 -4.21 12.05
C MET A 61 -11.35 -5.33 12.80
N THR A 62 -10.04 -5.17 12.97
CA THR A 62 -9.26 -5.92 13.98
C THR A 62 -9.52 -5.34 15.37
N GLU A 63 -9.18 -6.08 16.42
CA GLU A 63 -9.29 -5.57 17.80
C GLU A 63 -8.43 -4.32 17.99
N ALA A 64 -7.24 -4.27 17.39
CA ALA A 64 -6.40 -3.08 17.35
C ALA A 64 -7.08 -1.90 16.65
N GLY A 65 -7.82 -2.14 15.56
CA GLY A 65 -8.61 -1.11 14.88
C GLY A 65 -9.76 -0.58 15.73
N VAL A 66 -10.43 -1.47 16.45
CA VAL A 66 -11.50 -1.08 17.38
C VAL A 66 -10.94 -0.23 18.53
N ALA A 67 -9.81 -0.64 19.13
CA ALA A 67 -9.16 0.12 20.20
C ALA A 67 -8.65 1.49 19.73
N ALA A 68 -8.13 1.58 18.50
CA ALA A 68 -7.68 2.85 17.92
C ALA A 68 -8.85 3.82 17.68
N ILE A 69 -10.00 3.32 17.24
CA ILE A 69 -11.22 4.11 17.10
C ILE A 69 -11.69 4.65 18.45
N ASP A 70 -11.70 3.80 19.49
CA ASP A 70 -12.07 4.24 20.85
C ASP A 70 -11.10 5.29 21.41
N ALA A 71 -9.80 5.12 21.16
CA ALA A 71 -8.80 6.10 21.56
C ALA A 71 -8.99 7.44 20.84
N ALA A 72 -9.38 7.43 19.57
CA ALA A 72 -9.71 8.65 18.84
C ALA A 72 -10.95 9.35 19.44
N PHE A 73 -11.98 8.60 19.80
CA PHE A 73 -13.14 9.18 20.49
C PHE A 73 -12.79 9.69 21.90
N ALA A 74 -11.94 8.99 22.64
CA ALA A 74 -11.42 9.46 23.93
C ALA A 74 -10.59 10.75 23.80
N ALA A 75 -9.87 10.92 22.69
CA ALA A 75 -9.15 12.14 22.34
C ALA A 75 -10.06 13.29 21.83
N GLY A 76 -11.37 13.06 21.72
CA GLY A 76 -12.35 14.07 21.30
C GLY A 76 -12.58 14.17 19.78
N SER A 77 -12.11 13.21 18.99
CA SER A 77 -12.38 13.17 17.55
C SER A 77 -13.86 12.99 17.26
N THR A 78 -14.37 13.67 16.22
CA THR A 78 -15.77 13.55 15.81
C THR A 78 -16.02 12.28 14.99
N VAL A 79 -17.28 11.88 14.88
CA VAL A 79 -17.69 10.71 14.07
C VAL A 79 -17.23 10.81 12.61
N THR A 80 -17.27 12.02 12.03
CA THR A 80 -16.83 12.24 10.65
C THR A 80 -15.31 12.13 10.50
N GLN A 81 -14.56 12.70 11.44
CA GLN A 81 -13.09 12.60 11.47
C GLN A 81 -12.63 11.14 11.62
N VAL A 82 -13.28 10.37 12.49
CA VAL A 82 -13.00 8.94 12.66
C VAL A 82 -13.37 8.15 11.41
N ALA A 83 -14.50 8.46 10.78
CA ALA A 83 -14.92 7.80 9.54
C ALA A 83 -13.90 7.99 8.41
N GLU A 84 -13.39 9.22 8.25
CA GLU A 84 -12.35 9.56 7.29
C GLU A 84 -11.02 8.89 7.66
N GLN A 85 -10.56 9.03 8.90
CA GLN A 85 -9.27 8.53 9.37
C GLN A 85 -9.13 7.00 9.27
N PHE A 86 -10.21 6.27 9.56
CA PHE A 86 -10.22 4.80 9.50
C PHE A 86 -10.86 4.24 8.21
N GLU A 87 -11.22 5.14 7.28
CA GLU A 87 -11.89 4.82 6.01
C GLU A 87 -13.12 3.91 6.23
N ILE A 88 -13.91 4.16 7.28
CA ILE A 88 -15.12 3.41 7.59
C ILE A 88 -16.35 4.26 7.26
N HIS A 89 -17.48 3.61 6.98
CA HIS A 89 -18.72 4.32 6.76
C HIS A 89 -19.14 5.09 8.03
N THR A 90 -19.69 6.29 7.87
CA THR A 90 -20.11 7.16 8.98
C THR A 90 -21.11 6.49 9.94
N SER A 91 -21.98 5.62 9.42
CA SER A 91 -22.89 4.82 10.25
C SER A 91 -22.16 3.83 11.18
N ALA A 92 -21.04 3.25 10.72
CA ALA A 92 -20.22 2.35 11.53
C ALA A 92 -19.47 3.13 12.62
N ALA A 93 -18.94 4.30 12.29
CA ALA A 93 -18.33 5.22 13.25
C ALA A 93 -19.34 5.68 14.31
N SER A 94 -20.56 6.04 13.89
CA SER A 94 -21.65 6.46 14.79
C SER A 94 -22.07 5.34 15.74
N TYR A 95 -22.28 4.14 15.22
CA TYR A 95 -22.57 2.96 16.05
C TYR A 95 -21.47 2.70 17.08
N ARG A 96 -20.20 2.86 16.70
CA ARG A 96 -19.09 2.66 17.62
C ARG A 96 -19.02 3.75 18.70
N HIS A 97 -19.25 5.01 18.33
CA HIS A 97 -19.30 6.12 19.27
C HIS A 97 -20.38 5.93 20.34
N ALA A 98 -21.58 5.45 19.95
CA ALA A 98 -22.63 5.11 20.90
C ALA A 98 -22.18 4.05 21.91
N ARG A 99 -21.53 2.97 21.45
CA ARG A 99 -20.99 1.93 22.33
C ARG A 99 -19.87 2.44 23.24
N PHE A 100 -19.01 3.32 22.73
CA PHE A 100 -17.95 3.95 23.52
C PHE A 100 -18.53 4.78 24.67
N LEU A 101 -19.56 5.58 24.40
CA LEU A 101 -20.26 6.36 25.43
C LEU A 101 -20.97 5.47 26.46
N GLU A 102 -21.54 4.35 26.04
CA GLU A 102 -22.12 3.36 26.97
C GLU A 102 -21.07 2.76 27.91
N THR A 103 -19.89 2.41 27.38
CA THR A 103 -18.77 1.92 28.21
C THR A 103 -18.24 2.97 29.19
N GLN A 104 -18.23 4.25 28.82
CA GLN A 104 -17.85 5.35 29.73
C GLN A 104 -18.91 5.56 30.83
N LYS A 105 -20.20 5.51 30.49
CA LYS A 105 -21.29 5.62 31.47
C LYS A 105 -21.34 4.45 32.46
N GLY A 106 -20.89 3.28 32.04
CA GLY A 106 -20.78 2.09 32.91
C GLY A 106 -19.58 2.10 33.86
N ASN A 107 -18.66 3.05 33.74
CA ASN A 107 -17.45 3.14 34.57
C ASN A 107 -17.45 4.44 35.40
N PRO A 108 -18.14 4.50 36.56
CA PRO A 108 -18.26 5.69 37.39
C PRO A 108 -16.99 6.01 38.22
N SER A 109 -15.79 5.62 37.77
CA SER A 109 -14.55 5.86 38.52
C SER A 109 -13.38 6.12 37.58
N ALA A 110 -13.29 7.37 37.14
CA ALA A 110 -12.06 8.04 36.71
C ALA A 110 -12.04 9.41 37.38
#